data_AF-A0A383TJ88-F1
#
_entry.id   AF-A0A383TJ88-F1
#
_cell.length_a   1.000
_cell.length_b   1.000
_cell.length_c   1.000
_cell.angle_alpha   90.00
_cell.angle_beta   90.00
_cell.angle_gamma   90.00
#
_symmetry.space_group_name_H-M   'P 1'
#
loop_
_entity.id
_entity.type
_entity.pdbx_description
1 polymer ?
#
loop_
_entity_poly.entity_id
_entity_poly.type
_entity_poly.pdbx_seq_one_letter_code
_entity_poly.pdbx_strand_id
1 'polypeptide(L)'
;MESINESIKEYATQLSKGRIQKAYKGIMTFMSELRSYLESKYPDYTAGNLYFGYMDMTYFAFTPADLKNKKLKIAVVYLHEKGVFEVWLAGNNRKIQAEYIALMSSDNIGKYKLSQVIPGVDSIIESTLVEKPDFDHPEELKKQIEKKTMEFIKDITSILDEPQGVL
;
A
#
# COMPACT_ATOMS: atom_id res chain seq x y z
N MET A 1 -23.29 21.89 -7.75
CA MET A 1 -22.94 20.51 -7.36
C MET A 1 -23.66 19.62 -8.37
N GLU A 2 -22.94 18.86 -9.18
CA GLU A 2 -23.56 17.89 -10.09
C GLU A 2 -24.41 16.92 -9.28
N SER A 3 -25.56 16.53 -9.82
CA SER A 3 -26.43 15.54 -9.19
C SER A 3 -25.81 14.15 -9.32
N ILE A 4 -26.06 13.26 -8.35
CA ILE A 4 -25.62 11.85 -8.44
C ILE A 4 -26.11 11.17 -9.74
N ASN A 5 -27.26 11.59 -10.27
CA ASN A 5 -27.78 11.08 -11.54
C ASN A 5 -26.92 11.47 -12.74
N GLU A 6 -26.33 12.66 -12.74
CA GLU A 6 -25.39 13.08 -13.79
C GLU A 6 -24.10 12.27 -13.71
N SER A 7 -23.56 12.08 -12.49
CA SER A 7 -22.37 11.23 -12.30
C SER A 7 -22.60 9.77 -12.72
N ILE A 8 -23.79 9.20 -12.45
CA ILE A 8 -24.14 7.85 -12.88
C ILE A 8 -24.26 7.75 -14.41
N LYS A 9 -24.82 8.77 -15.07
CA LYS A 9 -24.89 8.82 -16.54
C LYS A 9 -23.50 8.91 -17.16
N GLU A 10 -22.62 9.72 -16.58
CA GLU A 10 -21.23 9.82 -17.02
C GLU A 10 -20.49 8.50 -16.81
N TYR A 11 -20.65 7.86 -15.64
CA TYR A 11 -20.11 6.53 -15.37
C TYR A 11 -20.54 5.51 -16.42
N ALA A 12 -21.84 5.42 -16.73
CA ALA A 12 -22.35 4.52 -17.76
C ALA A 12 -21.75 4.83 -19.15
N THR A 13 -21.56 6.12 -19.46
CA THR A 13 -20.92 6.56 -20.71
C THR A 13 -19.47 6.12 -20.79
N GLN A 14 -18.70 6.25 -19.70
CA GLN A 14 -17.31 5.79 -19.67
C GLN A 14 -17.21 4.26 -19.75
N LEU A 15 -18.10 3.53 -19.07
CA LEU A 15 -18.18 2.08 -19.20
C LEU A 15 -18.52 1.64 -20.62
N SER A 16 -19.38 2.35 -21.35
CA SER A 16 -19.72 1.98 -22.73
C SER A 16 -18.50 1.93 -23.67
N LYS A 17 -17.42 2.66 -23.33
CA LYS A 17 -16.15 2.65 -24.08
C LYS A 17 -15.31 1.40 -23.83
N GLY A 18 -15.59 0.61 -22.79
CA GLY A 18 -14.97 -0.68 -22.49
C GLY A 18 -13.53 -0.65 -21.93
N ARG A 19 -12.80 0.45 -22.12
CA ARG A 19 -11.37 0.55 -21.75
C ARG A 19 -11.16 0.53 -20.24
N ILE A 20 -12.00 1.21 -19.47
CA ILE A 20 -11.89 1.27 -18.01
C ILE A 20 -12.14 -0.13 -17.42
N GLN A 21 -13.10 -0.90 -17.95
CA GLN A 21 -13.32 -2.27 -17.48
C GLN A 21 -12.12 -3.17 -17.75
N LYS A 22 -11.50 -3.06 -18.94
CA LYS A 22 -10.30 -3.82 -19.28
C LYS A 22 -9.15 -3.47 -18.34
N ALA A 23 -8.91 -2.18 -18.11
CA ALA A 23 -7.85 -1.69 -17.23
C ALA A 23 -8.08 -2.13 -15.77
N TYR A 24 -9.27 -1.85 -15.22
CA TYR A 24 -9.60 -2.19 -13.83
C TYR A 24 -9.51 -3.70 -13.57
N LYS A 25 -10.03 -4.53 -14.49
CA LYS A 25 -9.88 -5.99 -14.39
C LYS A 25 -8.40 -6.40 -14.41
N GLY A 26 -7.60 -5.83 -15.31
CA GLY A 26 -6.16 -6.10 -15.40
C GLY A 26 -5.43 -5.77 -14.10
N ILE A 27 -5.70 -4.60 -13.51
CA ILE A 27 -5.13 -4.19 -12.22
C ILE A 27 -5.55 -5.16 -11.11
N MET A 28 -6.83 -5.54 -11.02
CA MET A 28 -7.30 -6.47 -9.98
C MET A 28 -6.68 -7.86 -10.11
N THR A 29 -6.55 -8.37 -11.34
CA THR A 29 -5.87 -9.64 -11.61
C THR A 29 -4.41 -9.54 -11.19
N PHE A 30 -3.69 -8.51 -11.63
CA PHE A 30 -2.29 -8.30 -11.25
C PHE A 30 -2.10 -8.22 -9.73
N MET A 31 -2.94 -7.44 -9.03
CA MET A 31 -2.86 -7.30 -7.58
C MET A 31 -3.11 -8.62 -6.84
N SER A 32 -4.05 -9.42 -7.33
CA SER A 32 -4.34 -10.74 -6.76
C SER A 32 -3.16 -11.70 -6.96
N GLU A 33 -2.58 -11.72 -8.16
CA GLU A 33 -1.41 -12.54 -8.48
C GLU A 33 -0.16 -12.12 -7.71
N LEU A 34 0.08 -10.80 -7.58
CA LEU A 34 1.17 -10.25 -6.77
C LEU A 34 1.02 -10.66 -5.30
N ARG A 35 -0.20 -10.56 -4.74
CA ARG A 35 -0.48 -11.02 -3.36
C ARG A 35 -0.10 -12.49 -3.19
N SER A 36 -0.62 -13.37 -4.06
CA SER A 36 -0.35 -14.80 -4.00
C SER A 36 1.12 -15.14 -4.25
N TYR A 37 1.80 -14.40 -5.12
CA TYR A 37 3.23 -14.51 -5.36
C TYR A 37 4.04 -14.25 -4.09
N LEU A 38 3.76 -13.14 -3.39
CA LEU A 38 4.44 -12.80 -2.14
C LEU A 38 4.10 -13.79 -1.02
N GLU A 39 2.82 -14.15 -0.86
CA GLU A 39 2.37 -15.13 0.14
C GLU A 39 3.06 -16.48 -0.03
N SER A 40 3.19 -16.97 -1.27
CA SER A 40 3.84 -18.26 -1.54
C SER A 40 5.35 -18.22 -1.31
N LYS A 41 5.99 -17.08 -1.56
CA LYS A 41 7.45 -16.92 -1.46
C LYS A 41 7.92 -16.64 -0.03
N TYR A 42 7.05 -16.07 0.80
CA TYR A 42 7.34 -15.68 2.18
C TYR A 42 6.31 -16.28 3.14
N PRO A 43 6.36 -17.59 3.42
CA PRO A 43 5.34 -18.30 4.20
C PRO A 43 5.23 -17.81 5.67
N ASP A 44 6.28 -17.19 6.20
CA ASP A 44 6.29 -16.64 7.57
C ASP A 44 5.61 -15.25 7.66
N TYR A 45 5.20 -14.69 6.52
CA TYR A 45 4.54 -13.39 6.44
C TYR A 45 3.02 -13.60 6.33
N THR A 46 2.25 -12.71 6.95
CA THR A 46 0.80 -12.71 6.81
C THR A 46 0.38 -11.85 5.61
N ALA A 47 -0.22 -12.47 4.59
CA ALA A 47 -0.86 -11.77 3.47
C ALA A 47 -2.37 -11.60 3.71
N GLY A 48 -2.83 -10.37 3.92
CA GLY A 48 -4.25 -10.05 4.11
C GLY A 48 -5.06 -10.17 2.82
N ASN A 49 -6.39 -10.08 2.93
CA ASN A 49 -7.28 -10.04 1.77
C ASN A 49 -7.02 -8.79 0.91
N LEU A 50 -7.35 -8.90 -0.37
CA LEU A 50 -7.32 -7.76 -1.28
C LEU A 50 -8.48 -6.81 -0.98
N TYR A 51 -8.16 -5.56 -0.67
CA TYR A 51 -9.11 -4.46 -0.64
C TYR A 51 -9.19 -3.83 -2.02
N PHE A 52 -10.37 -3.94 -2.65
CA PHE A 52 -10.61 -3.43 -4.01
C PHE A 52 -10.68 -1.91 -4.09
N GLY A 53 -11.17 -1.25 -3.03
CA GLY A 53 -11.40 0.19 -2.98
C GLY A 53 -12.52 0.69 -3.86
N TYR A 54 -12.63 2.01 -3.93
CA TYR A 54 -13.62 2.75 -4.70
C TYR A 54 -13.01 3.34 -5.99
N MET A 55 -12.06 2.61 -6.60
CA MET A 55 -11.17 3.12 -7.66
C MET A 55 -10.28 4.30 -7.22
N ASP A 56 -10.10 4.47 -5.92
CA ASP A 56 -9.15 5.38 -5.28
C ASP A 56 -7.79 4.66 -5.08
N MET A 57 -7.83 3.51 -4.42
CA MET A 57 -6.69 2.64 -4.19
C MET A 57 -7.10 1.17 -4.15
N THR A 58 -6.18 0.28 -4.50
CA THR A 58 -6.32 -1.16 -4.24
C THR A 58 -5.10 -1.61 -3.47
N TYR A 59 -5.28 -2.38 -2.40
CA TYR A 59 -4.15 -2.83 -1.60
C TYR A 59 -4.40 -4.17 -0.91
N PHE A 60 -3.33 -4.79 -0.44
CA PHE A 60 -3.38 -5.88 0.51
C PHE A 60 -2.28 -5.68 1.56
N ALA A 61 -2.49 -6.24 2.76
CA ALA A 61 -1.46 -6.28 3.78
C ALA A 61 -0.48 -7.43 3.48
N PHE A 62 0.82 -7.21 3.68
CA PHE A 62 1.86 -8.22 3.56
C PHE A 62 2.90 -8.00 4.67
N THR A 63 2.66 -8.60 5.84
CA THR A 63 3.30 -8.16 7.10
C THR A 63 4.07 -9.31 7.77
N PRO A 64 5.36 -9.12 8.13
CA PRO A 64 6.12 -10.09 8.92
C PRO A 64 5.58 -10.20 10.36
N ALA A 65 5.84 -11.33 11.01
CA ALA A 65 5.36 -11.62 12.36
C ALA A 65 5.75 -10.54 13.38
N ASP A 66 6.97 -10.01 13.32
CA ASP A 66 7.46 -9.02 14.28
C ASP A 66 6.66 -7.70 14.25
N LEU A 67 6.39 -7.19 13.05
CA LEU A 67 5.55 -5.99 12.89
C LEU A 67 4.10 -6.25 13.31
N LYS A 68 3.58 -7.45 13.01
CA LYS A 68 2.24 -7.86 13.44
C LYS A 68 2.11 -7.87 14.96
N ASN A 69 3.13 -8.38 15.67
CA ASN A 69 3.20 -8.38 17.14
C ASN A 69 3.22 -6.94 17.72
N LYS A 70 3.88 -6.02 17.00
CA LYS A 70 3.86 -4.58 17.28
C LYS A 70 2.56 -3.86 16.87
N LYS A 71 1.53 -4.60 16.42
CA LYS A 71 0.24 -4.10 15.90
C LYS A 71 0.39 -3.17 14.69
N LEU A 72 1.46 -3.36 13.93
CA LEU A 72 1.74 -2.67 12.67
C LEU A 72 1.41 -3.57 11.47
N LYS A 73 1.23 -2.94 10.32
CA LYS A 73 0.98 -3.58 9.04
C LYS A 73 1.82 -2.93 7.95
N ILE A 74 2.23 -3.74 6.99
CA ILE A 74 2.82 -3.27 5.74
C ILE A 74 1.75 -3.47 4.67
N ALA A 75 1.39 -2.41 3.96
CA ALA A 75 0.41 -2.44 2.87
C ALA A 75 1.12 -2.19 1.54
N VAL A 76 0.88 -3.06 0.56
CA VAL A 76 1.30 -2.83 -0.84
C VAL A 76 0.10 -2.26 -1.58
N VAL A 77 0.24 -1.02 -2.06
CA VAL A 77 -0.86 -0.18 -2.53
C VAL A 77 -0.65 0.19 -4.00
N TYR A 78 -1.70 0.08 -4.80
CA TYR A 78 -1.81 0.72 -6.10
C TYR A 78 -2.76 1.91 -6.00
N LEU A 79 -2.27 3.11 -6.28
CA LEU A 79 -3.07 4.33 -6.33
C LEU A 79 -3.58 4.53 -7.76
N HIS A 80 -4.90 4.39 -7.97
CA HIS A 80 -5.49 4.35 -9.31
C HIS A 80 -5.35 5.67 -10.07
N GLU A 81 -5.66 6.79 -9.41
CA GLU A 81 -5.60 8.12 -10.04
C GLU A 81 -4.17 8.50 -10.44
N LYS A 82 -3.19 8.18 -9.57
CA LYS A 82 -1.78 8.46 -9.83
C LYS A 82 -1.13 7.44 -10.78
N GLY A 83 -1.67 6.22 -10.85
CA GLY A 83 -1.08 5.12 -11.62
C GLY A 83 0.24 4.61 -11.05
N VAL A 84 0.43 4.66 -9.72
CA VAL A 84 1.71 4.30 -9.06
C VAL A 84 1.51 3.19 -8.03
N PHE A 85 2.60 2.45 -7.76
CA PHE A 85 2.68 1.55 -6.62
C PHE A 85 3.42 2.21 -5.46
N GLU A 86 2.88 2.04 -4.26
CA GLU A 86 3.46 2.48 -3.00
C GLU A 86 3.47 1.33 -1.98
N VAL A 87 4.31 1.47 -0.96
CA VAL A 87 4.30 0.64 0.25
C VAL A 87 4.13 1.54 1.45
N TRP A 88 3.20 1.16 2.33
CA TRP A 88 2.89 1.92 3.53
C TRP A 88 3.17 1.10 4.78
N LEU A 89 3.74 1.73 5.80
CA LEU A 89 3.62 1.27 7.18
C LEU A 89 2.32 1.83 7.75
N ALA A 90 1.47 1.01 8.35
CA ALA A 90 0.19 1.42 8.92
C ALA A 90 -0.01 0.82 10.32
N GLY A 91 -0.74 1.55 11.18
CA GLY A 91 -1.22 1.00 12.45
C GLY A 91 -2.42 0.10 12.23
N ASN A 92 -2.61 -0.93 13.05
CA ASN A 92 -3.82 -1.76 12.97
C ASN A 92 -5.11 -0.99 13.36
N ASN A 93 -4.97 0.15 14.04
CA ASN A 93 -6.03 1.11 14.30
C ASN A 93 -5.44 2.51 14.49
N ARG A 94 -6.31 3.53 14.50
CA ARG A 94 -5.92 4.94 14.65
C ARG A 94 -5.15 5.27 15.93
N LYS A 95 -5.43 4.57 17.04
CA LYS A 95 -4.70 4.77 18.29
C LYS A 95 -3.24 4.33 18.14
N ILE A 96 -3.01 3.12 17.64
CA ILE A 96 -1.66 2.60 17.36
C ILE A 96 -0.93 3.48 16.34
N GLN A 97 -1.63 3.92 15.30
CA GLN A 97 -1.07 4.84 14.31
C GLN A 97 -0.58 6.13 14.95
N ALA A 98 -1.39 6.77 15.79
CA ALA A 98 -1.02 8.00 16.50
C ALA A 98 0.17 7.79 17.45
N GLU A 99 0.21 6.66 18.18
CA GLU A 99 1.32 6.31 19.07
C GLU A 99 2.65 6.19 18.29
N TYR A 100 2.67 5.48 17.18
CA TYR A 100 3.88 5.34 16.36
C TYR A 100 4.26 6.61 15.62
N ILE A 101 3.30 7.42 15.16
CA ILE A 101 3.60 8.74 14.58
C ILE A 101 4.30 9.61 15.63
N ALA A 102 3.77 9.66 16.86
CA ALA A 102 4.38 10.45 17.94
C ALA A 102 5.79 9.96 18.26
N LEU A 103 6.00 8.65 18.32
CA LEU A 103 7.29 8.02 18.58
C LEU A 103 8.31 8.36 17.50
N MET A 104 7.93 8.22 16.23
CA MET A 104 8.79 8.46 15.08
C MET A 104 8.98 9.94 14.76
N SER A 105 8.18 10.85 15.36
CA SER A 105 8.30 12.30 15.15
C SER A 105 9.59 12.87 15.75
N SER A 106 10.20 12.18 16.72
CA SER A 106 11.49 12.53 17.31
C SER A 106 12.68 11.77 16.71
N ASP A 107 12.42 10.77 15.87
CA ASP A 107 13.44 9.85 15.37
C ASP A 107 13.98 10.29 13.99
N ASN A 108 15.24 9.96 13.71
CA ASN A 108 15.80 10.15 12.37
C ASN A 108 15.31 9.04 11.43
N ILE A 109 14.13 9.23 10.84
CA ILE A 109 13.52 8.30 9.86
C ILE A 109 14.21 8.29 8.48
N GLY A 110 15.37 8.94 8.35
CA GLY A 110 16.22 8.91 7.18
C GLY A 110 15.56 9.48 5.92
N LYS A 111 15.44 8.65 4.87
CA LYS A 111 14.85 9.03 3.57
C LYS A 111 13.32 9.03 3.56
N TYR A 112 12.69 8.50 4.61
CA TYR A 112 11.24 8.35 4.68
C TYR A 112 10.57 9.62 5.20
N LYS A 113 9.32 9.83 4.77
CA LYS A 113 8.48 10.92 5.28
C LYS A 113 7.36 10.32 6.10
N LEU A 114 7.11 10.89 7.28
CA LEU A 114 5.88 10.61 8.01
C LEU A 114 4.69 11.08 7.18
N SER A 115 3.67 10.24 7.13
CA SER A 115 2.44 10.59 6.45
C SER A 115 1.75 11.75 7.16
N GLN A 116 1.12 12.62 6.37
CA GLN A 116 0.16 13.57 6.91
C GLN A 116 -1.13 12.80 7.17
N VAL A 117 -1.67 12.89 8.38
CA VAL A 117 -2.94 12.23 8.74
C VAL A 117 -4.08 12.86 7.92
N ILE A 118 -4.39 12.27 6.76
CA ILE A 118 -5.49 12.67 5.90
C ILE A 118 -6.65 11.68 6.12
N PRO A 119 -7.92 12.13 6.22
CA PRO A 119 -9.06 11.22 6.32
C PRO A 119 -9.08 10.21 5.17
N GLY A 120 -9.01 8.92 5.50
CA GLY A 120 -8.99 7.82 4.53
C GLY A 120 -7.61 7.24 4.23
N VAL A 121 -6.53 7.85 4.74
CA VAL A 121 -5.15 7.35 4.62
C VAL A 121 -4.61 7.03 6.02
N ASP A 122 -4.63 5.75 6.39
CA ASP A 122 -4.17 5.27 7.70
C ASP A 122 -2.66 4.89 7.69
N SER A 123 -1.84 5.60 6.90
CA SER A 123 -0.38 5.37 6.83
C SER A 123 0.37 6.13 7.92
N ILE A 124 1.50 5.58 8.36
CA ILE A 124 2.50 6.16 9.26
C ILE A 124 3.68 6.64 8.41
N ILE A 125 4.15 5.78 7.49
CA ILE A 125 5.20 6.07 6.51
C ILE A 125 4.73 5.58 5.15
N GLU A 126 5.04 6.33 4.10
CA GLU A 126 4.76 5.99 2.71
C GLU A 126 6.05 6.00 1.89
N SER A 127 6.16 5.08 0.94
CA SER A 127 7.28 5.05 -0.02
C SER A 127 6.81 4.56 -1.38
N THR A 128 7.18 5.28 -2.44
CA THR A 128 6.89 4.84 -3.81
C THR A 128 7.74 3.63 -4.19
N LEU A 129 7.08 2.57 -4.67
CA LEU A 129 7.70 1.39 -5.22
C LEU A 129 7.95 1.55 -6.71
N VAL A 130 6.91 1.93 -7.48
CA VAL A 130 7.00 2.05 -8.95
C VAL A 130 6.17 3.24 -9.42
N GLU A 131 6.84 4.25 -9.97
CA GLU A 131 6.18 5.48 -10.48
C GLU A 131 5.48 5.27 -11.82
N LYS A 132 5.94 4.32 -12.63
CA LYS A 132 5.40 4.03 -13.96
C LYS A 132 5.38 2.51 -14.17
N PRO A 133 4.38 1.81 -13.64
CA PRO A 133 4.29 0.37 -13.77
C PRO A 133 4.03 -0.03 -15.21
N ASP A 134 4.73 -1.07 -15.65
CA ASP A 134 4.53 -1.70 -16.95
C ASP A 134 3.71 -2.99 -16.76
N PHE A 135 2.41 -2.90 -17.02
CA PHE A 135 1.49 -4.03 -16.89
C PHE A 135 1.61 -5.04 -18.06
N ASP A 136 2.31 -4.70 -19.14
CA ASP A 136 2.60 -5.64 -20.23
C ASP A 136 3.78 -6.57 -19.89
N HIS A 137 4.55 -6.24 -18.84
CA HIS A 137 5.66 -7.04 -18.30
C HIS A 137 5.41 -7.41 -16.81
N PRO A 138 4.37 -8.22 -16.52
CA PRO A 138 3.89 -8.43 -15.15
C PRO A 138 4.90 -9.17 -14.25
N GLU A 139 5.73 -10.05 -14.79
CA GLU A 139 6.73 -10.78 -13.99
C GLU A 139 7.86 -9.86 -13.52
N GLU A 140 8.32 -8.97 -14.38
CA GLU A 140 9.30 -7.93 -14.06
C GLU A 140 8.73 -6.95 -13.02
N LEU A 141 7.47 -6.53 -13.22
CA LEU A 141 6.80 -5.62 -12.30
C LEU A 141 6.63 -6.25 -10.91
N LYS A 142 6.25 -7.53 -10.82
CA LYS A 142 6.17 -8.26 -9.54
C LYS A 142 7.52 -8.30 -8.82
N LYS A 143 8.61 -8.62 -9.52
CA LYS A 143 9.97 -8.65 -8.94
C LYS A 143 10.42 -7.26 -8.45
N GLN A 144 10.09 -6.21 -9.18
CA GLN A 144 10.43 -4.84 -8.80
C GLN A 144 9.70 -4.42 -7.50
N ILE A 145 8.40 -4.70 -7.44
CA ILE A 145 7.56 -4.43 -6.27
C ILE A 145 8.03 -5.23 -5.07
N GLU A 146 8.28 -6.53 -5.24
CA GLU A 146 8.82 -7.41 -4.20
C GLU A 146 10.12 -6.85 -3.63
N LYS A 147 11.14 -6.63 -4.47
CA LYS A 147 12.46 -6.18 -4.04
C LYS A 147 12.36 -4.93 -3.16
N LYS A 148 11.65 -3.91 -3.65
CA LYS A 148 11.50 -2.64 -2.94
C LYS A 148 10.63 -2.75 -1.69
N THR A 149 9.63 -3.65 -1.67
CA THR A 149 8.84 -3.95 -0.48
C THR A 149 9.70 -4.58 0.60
N MET A 150 10.56 -5.54 0.24
CA MET A 150 11.46 -6.18 1.20
C MET A 150 12.53 -5.22 1.73
N GLU A 151 13.07 -4.34 0.87
CA GLU A 151 13.96 -3.25 1.29
C GLU A 151 13.25 -2.32 2.30
N PHE A 152 12.01 -1.92 2.01
CA PHE A 152 11.21 -1.10 2.92
C PHE A 152 10.98 -1.79 4.28
N ILE A 153 10.58 -3.07 4.27
CA ILE A 153 10.35 -3.83 5.50
C ILE A 153 11.62 -3.89 6.35
N LYS A 154 12.77 -4.16 5.72
CA LYS A 154 14.06 -4.21 6.42
C LYS A 154 14.42 -2.86 7.04
N ASP A 155 14.24 -1.78 6.30
CA ASP A 155 14.54 -0.41 6.76
C ASP A 155 13.62 -0.06 7.95
N ILE A 156 12.32 -0.34 7.86
CA ILE A 156 11.35 -0.10 8.94
C ILE A 156 11.67 -0.92 10.20
N THR A 157 11.96 -2.21 10.06
CA THR A 157 12.31 -3.05 11.22
C THR A 157 13.57 -2.51 11.91
N SER A 158 14.56 -2.05 11.14
CA SER A 158 15.79 -1.47 11.69
C SER A 158 15.50 -0.19 12.46
N ILE A 159 14.68 0.73 11.92
CA ILE A 159 14.24 1.96 12.60
C ILE A 159 13.50 1.64 13.91
N LEU A 160 12.67 0.58 13.92
CA LEU A 160 11.87 0.18 15.08
C LEU A 160 12.65 -0.57 16.17
N ASP A 161 13.84 -1.07 15.85
CA ASP A 161 14.69 -1.83 16.76
C ASP A 161 15.92 -1.02 17.23
N GLU A 162 16.15 0.17 16.66
CA GLU A 162 17.10 1.13 17.23
C GLU A 162 16.70 1.45 18.68
N PRO A 163 17.63 1.36 19.66
CA PRO A 163 17.33 1.63 21.05
C PRO A 163 16.85 3.08 21.16
N GLN A 164 15.55 3.24 21.44
CA GLN A 164 14.97 4.52 21.77
C GLN A 164 15.72 5.06 22.99
N GLY A 165 16.40 6.18 22.79
CA GLY A 165 17.26 6.79 23.80
C GLY A 165 16.55 6.80 25.15
N VAL A 166 17.14 6.09 26.10
CA VAL A 166 16.83 6.26 27.52
C VAL A 166 17.12 7.73 27.83
N LEU A 167 16.06 8.52 28.00
CA LEU A 167 16.11 9.82 28.67
C LEU A 167 16.40 9.61 30.15
#